data_AF-A0AAN3SMQ3-F1
#
_entry.id   AF-A0AAN3SMQ3-F1
#
_cell.length_a   1.000
_cell.length_b   1.000
_cell.length_c   1.000
_cell.angle_alpha   90.00
_cell.angle_beta   90.00
_cell.angle_gamma   90.00
#
_symmetry.space_group_name_H-M   'P 1'
#
loop_
_entity.id
_entity.type
_entity.pdbx_description
1 polymer ?
#
loop_
_entity_poly.entity_id
_entity_poly.type
_entity_poly.pdbx_seq_one_letter_code
_entity_poly.pdbx_strand_id
1 'polypeptide(L)'
;MSTGLRFTLEVDGLPPDAFAVVSFHLTQSLSSLFSLDLSLVSQQFLSLEFAQVLDKMAYLTVWQGDDVQLRVKGVVTWFEL
;
A
#
# COMPACT_ATOMS: atom_id res chain seq x y z
N MET A 1 -18.79 5.29 -17.39
CA MET A 1 -17.56 5.60 -16.64
C MET A 1 -17.83 5.28 -15.18
N SER A 2 -17.13 4.31 -14.59
CA SER A 2 -17.20 4.06 -13.15
C SER A 2 -16.57 5.26 -12.43
N THR A 3 -17.28 5.88 -11.49
CA THR A 3 -16.78 7.04 -10.73
C THR A 3 -16.22 6.64 -9.36
N GLY A 4 -16.05 5.34 -9.13
CA GLY A 4 -15.64 4.79 -7.84
C GLY A 4 -14.20 5.14 -7.50
N LEU A 5 -14.00 5.62 -6.27
CA LEU A 5 -12.68 5.79 -5.67
C LEU A 5 -12.18 4.42 -5.17
N ARG A 6 -10.99 4.01 -5.58
CA ARG A 6 -10.37 2.73 -5.17
C ARG A 6 -8.95 2.95 -4.72
N PHE A 7 -8.49 2.09 -3.82
CA PHE A 7 -7.13 2.10 -3.30
C PHE A 7 -6.58 0.69 -3.36
N THR A 8 -5.37 0.53 -3.88
CA THR A 8 -4.69 -0.76 -3.97
C THR A 8 -3.29 -0.66 -3.40
N LEU A 9 -2.81 -1.74 -2.80
CA LEU A 9 -1.44 -1.87 -2.34
C LEU A 9 -0.81 -3.09 -3.01
N GLU A 10 0.29 -2.87 -3.70
CA GLU A 10 1.14 -3.94 -4.22
C GLU A 10 2.44 -3.95 -3.42
N VAL A 11 2.92 -5.14 -3.04
CA VAL A 11 4.20 -5.33 -2.34
C VAL A 11 5.03 -6.33 -3.14
N ASP A 12 6.29 -6.00 -3.39
CA ASP A 12 7.19 -6.84 -4.21
C ASP A 12 7.28 -8.27 -3.66
N GLY A 13 6.92 -9.25 -4.48
CA GLY A 13 6.95 -10.68 -4.14
C GLY A 13 5.66 -11.22 -3.52
N LEU A 14 4.64 -10.39 -3.32
CA LEU A 14 3.31 -10.81 -2.88
C LEU A 14 2.28 -10.74 -4.02
N PRO A 15 1.21 -11.55 -3.98
CA PRO A 15 0.07 -11.41 -4.88
C PRO A 15 -0.54 -9.98 -4.83
N PRO A 16 -1.05 -9.44 -5.95
CA PRO A 16 -1.64 -8.09 -5.98
C PRO A 16 -2.86 -7.90 -5.08
N ASP A 17 -3.51 -8.99 -4.69
CA ASP A 17 -4.69 -9.04 -3.82
C ASP A 17 -4.37 -9.52 -2.39
N ALA A 18 -3.07 -9.57 -2.03
CA ALA A 18 -2.63 -9.98 -0.70
C ALA A 18 -3.15 -9.04 0.41
N PHE A 19 -3.36 -7.76 0.10
CA PHE A 19 -3.87 -6.76 1.03
C PHE A 19 -5.00 -5.94 0.40
N ALA A 20 -6.05 -5.70 1.18
CA ALA A 20 -7.00 -4.62 0.94
C ALA A 20 -6.68 -3.44 1.86
N VAL A 21 -6.70 -2.23 1.29
CA VAL A 21 -6.41 -0.99 2.02
C VAL A 21 -7.68 -0.52 2.72
N VAL A 22 -7.62 -0.36 4.04
CA VAL A 22 -8.71 0.19 4.87
C VAL A 22 -8.58 1.71 4.98
N SER A 23 -7.37 2.17 5.28
CA SER A 23 -7.05 3.59 5.40
C SER A 23 -5.56 3.83 5.16
N PHE A 24 -5.21 5.08 4.87
CA PHE A 24 -3.83 5.50 4.74
C PHE A 24 -3.65 6.95 5.19
N HIS A 25 -2.44 7.28 5.62
CA HIS A 25 -2.03 8.65 5.92
C HIS A 25 -0.65 8.92 5.32
N LEU A 26 -0.57 9.91 4.43
CA LEU A 26 0.67 10.31 3.77
C LEU A 26 1.12 11.67 4.31
N THR A 27 2.29 11.71 4.96
CA THR A 27 2.97 12.95 5.33
C THR A 27 4.19 13.15 4.44
N GLN A 28 4.26 14.29 3.75
CA GLN A 28 5.37 14.62 2.85
C GLN A 28 5.64 16.13 2.80
N SER A 29 6.90 16.49 2.56
CA SER A 29 7.34 17.87 2.38
C SER A 29 8.54 17.92 1.43
N LEU A 30 8.82 19.10 0.88
CA LEU A 30 9.97 19.28 -0.01
C LEU A 30 11.28 19.04 0.75
N SER A 31 12.20 18.32 0.13
CA SER A 31 13.53 18.00 0.67
C SER A 31 13.53 17.24 2.01
N SER A 32 12.48 16.47 2.30
CA SER A 32 12.41 15.56 3.45
C SER A 32 11.93 14.18 3.00
N LEU A 33 12.22 13.15 3.81
CA LEU A 33 11.59 11.84 3.63
C LEU A 33 10.09 11.96 3.91
N PHE A 34 9.29 11.22 3.13
CA PHE A 34 7.87 11.05 3.43
C PHE A 34 7.67 9.89 4.40
N SER A 35 6.50 9.88 5.07
CA SER A 35 5.98 8.71 5.78
C SER A 35 4.61 8.34 5.21
N LEU A 36 4.38 7.05 5.01
CA LEU A 36 3.10 6.50 4.58
C LEU A 36 2.67 5.42 5.57
N ASP A 37 1.67 5.74 6.38
CA ASP A 37 1.04 4.81 7.31
C ASP A 37 -0.16 4.15 6.63
N LEU A 38 -0.29 2.82 6.78
CA LEU A 38 -1.34 2.02 6.13
C LEU A 38 -2.04 1.15 7.17
N SER A 39 -3.38 1.11 7.12
CA SER A 39 -4.15 0.07 7.79
C SER A 39 -4.69 -0.90 6.74
N LEU A 40 -4.39 -2.18 6.90
CA LEU A 40 -4.60 -3.21 5.90
C LEU A 40 -5.41 -4.36 6.48
N VAL A 41 -6.12 -5.07 5.61
CA VAL A 41 -6.69 -6.40 5.91
C VAL A 41 -6.20 -7.39 4.86
N SER A 42 -5.96 -8.64 5.27
CA SER A 42 -5.52 -9.71 4.38
C SER A 42 -6.34 -10.97 4.62
N GLN A 43 -6.74 -11.64 3.53
CA GLN A 43 -7.35 -12.97 3.62
C GLN A 43 -6.30 -14.07 3.82
N GLN A 44 -5.04 -13.78 3.47
CA GLN A 44 -3.89 -14.68 3.57
C GLN A 44 -3.06 -14.43 4.85
N PHE A 45 -3.60 -13.68 5.81
CA PHE A 45 -2.91 -13.25 7.03
C PHE A 45 -2.24 -14.40 7.79
N LEU A 46 -2.89 -15.56 7.90
CA LEU A 46 -2.35 -16.72 8.62
C LEU A 46 -1.10 -17.35 7.97
N SER A 47 -0.82 -17.02 6.71
CA SER A 47 0.33 -17.52 5.95
C SER A 47 1.35 -16.43 5.62
N LEU A 48 1.14 -15.22 6.13
CA LEU A 48 1.98 -14.07 5.84
C LEU A 48 3.14 -14.00 6.83
N GLU A 49 4.36 -14.13 6.32
CA GLU A 49 5.58 -13.98 7.10
C GLU A 49 6.13 -12.55 7.00
N PHE A 50 6.61 -11.99 8.11
CA PHE A 50 7.17 -10.62 8.16
C PHE A 50 8.28 -10.39 7.10
N ALA A 51 9.12 -11.40 6.86
CA ALA A 51 10.21 -11.33 5.88
C ALA A 51 9.73 -11.20 4.42
N GLN A 52 8.46 -11.49 4.15
CA GLN A 52 7.84 -11.27 2.85
C GLN A 52 7.38 -9.82 2.65
N VAL A 53 7.28 -9.02 3.72
CA VAL A 53 6.75 -7.65 3.69
C VAL A 53 7.84 -6.62 3.99
N LEU A 54 8.63 -6.83 5.04
CA LEU A 54 9.67 -5.90 5.48
C LEU A 54 10.76 -5.77 4.40
N ASP A 55 11.31 -4.56 4.27
CA ASP A 55 12.34 -4.19 3.28
C ASP A 55 11.96 -4.43 1.81
N LYS A 56 10.67 -4.68 1.53
CA LYS A 56 10.14 -4.74 0.16
C LYS A 56 9.73 -3.37 -0.33
N MET A 57 9.76 -3.17 -1.64
CA MET A 57 9.08 -2.02 -2.25
C MET A 57 7.58 -2.24 -2.17
N ALA A 58 6.85 -1.19 -1.82
CA ALA A 58 5.41 -1.15 -1.81
C ALA A 58 4.89 0.03 -2.64
N TYR A 59 3.72 -0.16 -3.22
CA TYR A 59 3.08 0.79 -4.13
C TYR A 59 1.63 0.98 -3.73
N LEU A 60 1.34 2.11 -3.07
CA LEU A 60 -0.03 2.57 -2.89
C LEU A 60 -0.47 3.27 -4.17
N THR A 61 -1.59 2.83 -4.75
CA THR A 61 -2.20 3.49 -5.90
C THR A 61 -3.63 3.92 -5.57
N VAL A 62 -3.92 5.20 -5.82
CA VAL A 62 -5.25 5.81 -5.69
C VAL A 62 -5.84 5.96 -7.09
N TRP A 63 -7.05 5.45 -7.27
CA TRP A 63 -7.74 5.38 -8.55
C TRP A 63 -9.08 6.11 -8.48
N GLN A 64 -9.45 6.81 -9.55
CA GLN A 64 -10.80 7.30 -9.75
C GLN A 64 -11.33 6.71 -11.06
N GLY A 65 -12.30 5.79 -10.95
CA GLY A 65 -12.62 4.93 -12.08
C GLY A 65 -11.38 4.12 -12.47
N ASP A 66 -11.02 4.13 -13.75
CA ASP A 66 -9.85 3.41 -14.27
C ASP A 66 -8.58 4.27 -14.37
N ASP A 67 -8.68 5.55 -13.99
CA ASP A 67 -7.57 6.50 -14.05
C ASP A 67 -6.79 6.54 -12.73
N VAL A 68 -5.47 6.40 -12.82
CA VAL A 68 -4.55 6.60 -11.69
C VAL A 68 -4.48 8.08 -11.33
N GLN A 69 -4.81 8.40 -10.08
CA GLN A 69 -4.75 9.76 -9.55
C GLN A 69 -3.45 10.03 -8.81
N LEU A 70 -2.99 9.04 -8.03
CA LEU A 70 -1.75 9.13 -7.26
C LEU A 70 -1.11 7.75 -7.16
N ARG A 71 0.21 7.70 -7.29
CA ARG A 71 1.00 6.51 -6.94
C ARG A 71 2.12 6.92 -6.00
N VAL A 72 2.19 6.29 -4.85
CA VAL A 72 3.27 6.45 -3.86
C VAL A 72 4.09 5.18 -3.86
N LYS A 73 5.39 5.31 -4.13
CA LYS A 73 6.35 4.21 -4.08
C LYS A 73 7.27 4.41 -2.89
N GLY A 74 7.39 3.40 -2.04
CA GLY A 74 8.27 3.43 -0.87
C GLY A 74 8.83 2.06 -0.52
N VAL A 75 9.67 2.01 0.50
CA VAL A 75 10.14 0.77 1.14
C VAL A 75 9.40 0.57 2.46
N VAL A 76 9.03 -0.67 2.77
CA VAL A 76 8.41 -1.00 4.06
C VAL A 76 9.48 -1.02 5.15
N THR A 77 9.41 -0.07 6.07
CA THR A 77 10.36 0.05 7.21
C THR A 77 9.79 -0.48 8.52
N TRP A 78 8.47 -0.68 8.60
CA TRP A 78 7.76 -1.18 9.78
C TRP A 78 6.54 -1.98 9.35
N PHE A 79 6.23 -3.04 10.09
CA PHE A 79 5.03 -3.85 9.89
C PHE A 79 4.59 -4.45 11.24
N GLU A 80 3.30 -4.39 11.54
CA GLU A 80 2.71 -4.91 12.78
C GLU A 80 1.35 -5.58 12.49
N LEU A 81 0.91 -6.44 13.42
CA LEU A 81 -0.29 -7.28 13.31
C LEU A 81 -1.35 -6.88 14.34
#